data_AF-A0A2K8Z4U6-F1
#
_entry.id   AF-A0A2K8Z4U6-F1
#
_cell.length_a   1.000
_cell.length_b   1.000
_cell.length_c   1.000
_cell.angle_alpha   90.00
_cell.angle_beta   90.00
_cell.angle_gamma   90.00
#
_symmetry.space_group_name_H-M   'P 1'
#
loop_
_entity.id
_entity.type
_entity.pdbx_description
1 polymer ?
#
loop_
_entity_poly.entity_id
_entity_poly.type
_entity_poly.pdbx_seq_one_letter_code
_entity_poly.pdbx_strand_id
1 'polypeptide(L)'
;MRKLLHPFILALFLTFVLLPSMRAVCRPSNGVVVVDDEYDRYKKRGDDFFKEGKYFEARRQYQNCLEVPGFENDPYAKEQIADCTNGLTLRQQADDAVRQNKGPEAIRLFGQLLNLNPDDAITKAQLADYYERQGNQLFNQKRYRESKNSYSEALKYAAATKKESLVIQMQTIDGILNPIPKRIGLKIFTGAVAIGAGAYAVLLRSDYQSKMNTLTQISQTADPTGSGIIANSDTYRQYNEAYTAAEAAQQKNGLFKACIGVAALATIAEIYLLVHKPKPRTSTLQWRPSSQSWGLAVGYTF
;
A
#
# COMPACT_ATOMS: atom_id res chain seq x y z
N MET A 1 30.38 61.74 -29.55
CA MET A 1 30.68 61.62 -30.99
C MET A 1 31.36 60.26 -31.24
N ARG A 2 30.84 59.54 -32.25
CA ARG A 2 31.33 58.35 -33.01
C ARG A 2 32.62 57.64 -32.51
N LYS A 3 32.54 56.39 -32.04
CA LYS A 3 32.64 55.09 -32.78
C LYS A 3 33.95 54.90 -33.57
N LEU A 4 34.71 53.86 -33.23
CA LEU A 4 35.14 52.81 -34.16
C LEU A 4 35.69 51.57 -33.40
N LEU A 5 35.30 50.41 -33.91
CA LEU A 5 35.47 49.06 -33.38
C LEU A 5 36.81 48.40 -33.78
N HIS A 6 37.19 47.40 -32.98
CA HIS A 6 38.10 46.25 -33.18
C HIS A 6 38.76 46.03 -34.56
N PRO A 7 40.05 45.62 -34.59
CA PRO A 7 40.37 44.19 -34.39
C PRO A 7 41.75 43.91 -33.78
N PHE A 8 41.84 43.30 -32.60
CA PHE A 8 43.04 42.56 -32.17
C PHE A 8 42.68 41.38 -31.26
N ILE A 9 41.49 40.80 -31.47
CA ILE A 9 41.10 39.48 -30.97
C ILE A 9 41.48 38.46 -32.07
N LEU A 10 42.78 38.18 -32.24
CA LEU A 10 43.24 37.06 -33.08
C LEU A 10 44.69 36.61 -32.83
N ALA A 11 45.24 36.84 -31.64
CA ALA A 11 46.62 36.47 -31.32
C ALA A 11 46.80 35.92 -29.90
N LEU A 12 45.81 35.17 -29.41
CA LEU A 12 45.88 34.46 -28.12
C LEU A 12 45.40 33.01 -28.27
N PHE A 13 45.85 32.34 -29.33
CA PHE A 13 45.49 30.96 -29.63
C PHE A 13 46.66 30.18 -30.23
N LEU A 14 47.90 30.34 -29.75
CA LEU A 14 48.98 29.45 -30.16
C LEU A 14 50.22 29.53 -29.25
N THR A 15 50.16 29.00 -28.03
CA THR A 15 51.36 28.55 -27.27
C THR A 15 50.92 27.78 -26.02
N PHE A 16 50.77 26.47 -26.12
CA PHE A 16 51.01 25.50 -25.03
C PHE A 16 51.13 24.11 -25.68
N VAL A 17 52.30 23.82 -26.21
CA VAL A 17 52.72 22.46 -26.59
C VAL A 17 53.95 22.14 -25.75
N LEU A 18 54.05 20.87 -25.34
CA LEU A 18 55.15 20.21 -24.62
C LEU A 18 55.00 20.10 -23.10
N LEU A 19 53.94 19.41 -22.67
CA LEU A 19 54.05 18.48 -21.53
C LEU A 19 54.08 17.05 -22.11
N PRO A 20 55.00 16.18 -21.67
CA PRO A 20 54.98 14.78 -22.07
C PRO A 20 53.70 14.16 -21.52
N SER A 21 52.81 13.75 -22.42
CA SER A 21 51.68 12.91 -22.08
C SER A 21 52.25 11.61 -21.52
N MET A 22 52.18 11.45 -20.19
CA MET A 22 52.22 10.13 -19.57
C MET A 22 51.12 9.32 -20.23
N ARG A 23 51.50 8.49 -21.21
CA ARG A 23 50.68 7.37 -21.64
C ARG A 23 50.63 6.44 -20.44
N ALA A 24 49.61 6.60 -19.61
CA ALA A 24 49.08 5.49 -18.85
C ALA A 24 48.68 4.44 -19.90
N VAL A 25 49.57 3.47 -20.12
CA VAL A 25 49.21 2.23 -20.78
C VAL A 25 48.27 1.53 -19.80
N CYS A 26 46.98 1.86 -19.88
CA CYS A 26 45.95 0.95 -19.41
C CYS A 26 46.13 -0.32 -20.25
N ARG A 27 46.78 -1.31 -19.65
CA ARG A 27 46.72 -2.67 -20.11
C ARG A 27 45.25 -3.07 -19.97
N PRO A 28 44.53 -3.35 -21.06
CA PRO A 28 43.19 -3.84 -20.93
C PRO A 28 43.28 -5.24 -20.32
N SER A 29 42.89 -5.41 -19.06
CA SER A 29 42.41 -6.71 -18.59
C SER A 29 41.00 -6.92 -19.16
N ASN A 30 40.85 -6.83 -20.48
CA ASN A 30 39.55 -6.79 -21.18
C ASN A 30 38.88 -8.16 -21.32
N GLY A 31 39.29 -9.15 -20.53
CA GLY A 31 38.73 -10.51 -20.64
C GLY A 31 37.82 -10.92 -19.48
N VAL A 32 38.09 -10.45 -18.26
CA VAL A 32 37.50 -11.08 -17.06
C VAL A 32 36.41 -10.22 -16.44
N VAL A 33 36.65 -8.92 -16.23
CA VAL A 33 35.70 -8.04 -15.52
C VAL A 33 34.41 -7.78 -16.32
N VAL A 34 34.52 -7.61 -17.65
CA VAL A 34 33.36 -7.30 -18.50
C VAL A 34 32.44 -8.52 -18.72
N VAL A 35 33.03 -9.72 -18.68
CA VAL A 35 32.30 -10.99 -18.87
C VAL A 35 31.48 -11.31 -17.61
N ASP A 36 32.02 -11.05 -16.43
CA ASP A 36 31.30 -11.16 -15.15
C ASP A 36 30.12 -10.18 -15.06
N ASP A 37 30.31 -8.91 -15.48
CA ASP A 37 29.24 -7.89 -15.49
C ASP A 37 28.08 -8.25 -16.43
N GLU A 38 28.36 -8.88 -17.57
CA GLU A 38 27.34 -9.29 -18.53
C GLU A 38 26.51 -10.49 -18.02
N TYR A 39 27.18 -11.50 -17.46
CA TYR A 39 26.54 -12.64 -16.82
C TYR A 39 25.61 -12.18 -15.69
N ASP A 40 26.11 -11.35 -14.77
CA ASP A 40 25.33 -10.87 -13.62
C ASP A 40 24.09 -10.08 -14.05
N ARG A 41 24.20 -9.31 -15.14
CA ARG A 41 23.06 -8.57 -15.70
C ARG A 41 22.01 -9.49 -16.32
N TYR A 42 22.41 -10.57 -16.99
CA TYR A 42 21.45 -11.56 -17.51
C TYR A 42 20.81 -12.33 -16.37
N LYS A 43 21.61 -12.83 -15.44
CA LYS A 43 21.17 -13.55 -14.25
C LYS A 43 20.14 -12.74 -13.47
N LYS A 44 20.46 -11.51 -13.08
CA LYS A 44 19.55 -10.64 -12.34
C LYS A 44 18.20 -10.44 -13.05
N ARG A 45 18.22 -10.19 -14.37
CA ARG A 45 16.97 -10.06 -15.15
C ARG A 45 16.19 -11.37 -15.22
N GLY A 46 16.89 -12.50 -15.34
CA GLY A 46 16.31 -13.85 -15.25
C GLY A 46 15.57 -14.05 -13.94
N ASP A 47 16.25 -13.76 -12.82
CA ASP A 47 15.71 -13.91 -11.47
C ASP A 47 14.49 -13.00 -11.24
N ASP A 48 14.56 -11.74 -11.68
CA ASP A 48 13.48 -10.77 -11.56
C ASP A 48 12.25 -11.23 -12.38
N PHE A 49 12.45 -11.66 -13.62
CA PHE A 49 11.37 -12.24 -14.43
C PHE A 49 10.83 -13.53 -13.82
N PHE A 50 11.69 -14.38 -13.28
CA PHE A 50 11.27 -15.62 -12.63
C PHE A 50 10.37 -15.31 -11.45
N LYS A 51 10.76 -14.42 -10.54
CA LYS A 51 9.94 -13.98 -9.40
C LYS A 51 8.58 -13.43 -9.84
N GLU A 52 8.53 -12.66 -10.91
CA GLU A 52 7.25 -12.16 -11.45
C GLU A 52 6.39 -13.27 -12.08
N GLY A 53 6.94 -14.47 -12.29
CA GLY A 53 6.31 -15.57 -13.00
C GLY A 53 6.42 -15.45 -14.52
N LYS A 54 7.26 -14.55 -15.04
CA LYS A 54 7.50 -14.38 -16.48
C LYS A 54 8.49 -15.44 -16.98
N TYR A 55 8.09 -16.71 -16.89
CA TYR A 55 8.97 -17.84 -17.13
C TYR A 55 9.57 -17.89 -18.54
N PHE A 56 8.87 -17.36 -19.55
CA PHE A 56 9.40 -17.32 -20.92
C PHE A 56 10.57 -16.33 -21.02
N GLU A 57 10.38 -15.12 -20.49
CA GLU A 57 11.39 -14.07 -20.44
C GLU A 57 12.57 -14.47 -19.55
N ALA A 58 12.28 -15.07 -18.38
CA ALA A 58 13.29 -15.59 -17.46
C ALA A 58 14.16 -16.64 -18.15
N ARG A 59 13.55 -17.64 -18.78
CA ARG A 59 14.27 -18.69 -19.53
C ARG A 59 15.20 -18.10 -20.58
N ARG A 60 14.75 -17.09 -21.31
CA ARG A 60 15.57 -16.42 -22.32
C ARG A 60 16.79 -15.73 -21.70
N GLN A 61 16.64 -15.06 -20.55
CA GLN A 61 17.79 -14.44 -19.89
C GLN A 61 18.78 -15.48 -19.38
N TYR A 62 18.32 -16.59 -18.81
CA TYR A 62 19.20 -17.68 -18.39
C TYR A 62 19.90 -18.37 -19.57
N GLN A 63 19.23 -18.47 -20.73
CA GLN A 63 19.89 -18.92 -21.97
C GLN A 63 21.02 -17.97 -22.37
N ASN A 64 20.81 -16.66 -22.29
CA ASN A 64 21.87 -15.68 -22.55
C ASN A 64 23.05 -15.84 -21.57
N CYS A 65 22.81 -16.24 -20.29
CA CYS A 65 23.91 -16.53 -19.36
C CYS A 65 24.84 -17.65 -19.88
N LEU A 66 24.27 -18.68 -20.52
CA LEU A 66 25.04 -19.78 -21.10
C LEU A 66 25.74 -19.40 -22.42
N GLU A 67 25.38 -18.26 -23.03
CA GLU A 67 26.05 -17.71 -24.20
C GLU A 67 27.25 -16.83 -23.82
N VAL A 68 27.40 -16.47 -22.53
CA VAL A 68 28.55 -15.71 -22.03
C VAL A 68 29.79 -16.62 -21.98
N PRO A 69 30.92 -16.23 -22.60
CA PRO A 69 32.13 -17.04 -22.61
C PRO A 69 32.61 -17.44 -21.21
N GLY A 70 32.85 -18.73 -20.99
CA GLY A 70 33.26 -19.27 -19.69
C GLY A 70 32.10 -19.70 -18.77
N PHE A 71 30.85 -19.45 -19.16
CA PHE A 71 29.64 -19.80 -18.39
C PHE A 71 28.73 -20.80 -19.11
N GLU A 72 29.20 -21.44 -20.19
CA GLU A 72 28.40 -22.33 -21.05
C GLU A 72 27.84 -23.55 -20.31
N ASN A 73 28.46 -23.89 -19.18
CA ASN A 73 28.08 -24.99 -18.32
C ASN A 73 27.62 -24.56 -16.92
N ASP A 74 27.25 -23.29 -16.74
CA ASP A 74 26.77 -22.78 -15.45
C ASP A 74 25.60 -23.63 -14.93
N PRO A 75 25.77 -24.33 -13.79
CA PRO A 75 24.73 -25.21 -13.26
C PRO A 75 23.47 -24.42 -12.86
N TYR A 76 23.65 -23.20 -12.36
CA TYR A 76 22.54 -22.35 -11.93
C TYR A 76 21.62 -21.99 -13.11
N ALA A 77 22.17 -21.43 -14.19
CA ALA A 77 21.38 -21.08 -15.36
C ALA A 77 20.69 -22.31 -15.98
N LYS A 78 21.34 -23.48 -16.01
CA LYS A 78 20.72 -24.72 -16.51
C LYS A 78 19.54 -25.18 -15.66
N GLU A 79 19.68 -25.18 -14.34
CA GLU A 79 18.60 -25.50 -13.39
C GLU A 79 17.42 -24.54 -13.58
N GLN A 80 17.69 -23.24 -13.62
CA GLN A 80 16.66 -22.23 -13.79
C GLN A 80 15.93 -22.32 -15.15
N ILE A 81 16.62 -22.72 -16.23
CA ILE A 81 15.99 -23.00 -17.53
C ILE A 81 15.01 -24.18 -17.42
N ALA A 82 15.36 -25.22 -16.67
CA ALA A 82 14.51 -26.38 -16.43
C ALA A 82 13.26 -25.98 -15.62
N ASP A 83 13.45 -25.21 -14.54
CA ASP A 83 12.36 -24.67 -13.72
C ASP A 83 11.42 -23.78 -14.53
N CYS A 84 11.96 -22.87 -15.34
CA CYS A 84 11.15 -22.04 -16.23
C CYS A 84 10.34 -22.88 -17.22
N THR A 85 10.92 -23.96 -17.75
CA THR A 85 10.23 -24.85 -18.69
C THR A 85 9.09 -25.59 -18.00
N ASN A 86 9.31 -26.09 -16.78
CA ASN A 86 8.25 -26.68 -15.95
C ASN A 86 7.15 -25.66 -15.62
N GLY A 87 7.52 -24.44 -15.21
CA GLY A 87 6.59 -23.34 -14.94
C GLY A 87 5.73 -22.98 -16.16
N LEU A 88 6.30 -22.93 -17.36
CA LEU A 88 5.55 -22.71 -18.60
C LEU A 88 4.53 -23.82 -18.87
N THR A 89 4.91 -25.08 -18.70
CA THR A 89 4.00 -26.22 -18.88
C THR A 89 2.85 -26.19 -17.86
N LEU A 90 3.16 -25.98 -16.58
CA LEU A 90 2.15 -25.90 -15.52
C LEU A 90 1.19 -24.73 -15.75
N ARG A 91 1.70 -23.57 -16.18
CA ARG A 91 0.87 -22.40 -16.49
C ARG A 91 -0.08 -22.67 -17.65
N GLN A 92 0.42 -23.26 -18.74
CA GLN A 92 -0.43 -23.62 -19.87
C GLN A 92 -1.56 -24.58 -19.44
N GLN A 93 -1.24 -25.60 -18.63
CA GLN A 93 -2.24 -26.52 -18.09
C GLN A 93 -3.25 -25.81 -17.18
N ALA A 94 -2.80 -24.89 -16.33
CA ALA A 94 -3.68 -24.14 -15.44
C ALA A 94 -4.65 -23.25 -16.23
N ASP A 95 -4.15 -22.54 -17.22
CA ASP A 95 -4.96 -21.70 -18.11
C ASP A 95 -5.98 -22.55 -18.90
N ASP A 96 -5.58 -23.73 -19.38
CA ASP A 96 -6.48 -24.69 -20.03
C ASP A 96 -7.59 -25.17 -19.08
N ALA A 97 -7.24 -25.51 -17.84
CA ALA A 97 -8.21 -25.92 -16.83
C ALA A 97 -9.20 -24.80 -16.49
N VAL A 98 -8.74 -23.54 -16.40
CA VAL A 98 -9.61 -22.37 -16.23
C VAL A 98 -10.57 -22.22 -17.41
N ARG A 99 -10.07 -22.30 -18.66
CA ARG A 99 -10.89 -22.18 -19.87
C ARG A 99 -11.94 -23.30 -19.99
N GLN A 100 -11.60 -24.50 -19.52
CA GLN A 100 -12.50 -25.65 -19.50
C GLN A 100 -13.44 -25.67 -18.28
N ASN A 101 -13.42 -24.61 -17.46
CA ASN A 101 -14.20 -24.49 -16.23
C ASN A 101 -13.93 -25.62 -15.20
N LYS A 102 -12.73 -26.21 -15.24
CA LYS A 102 -12.26 -27.23 -14.29
C LYS A 102 -11.59 -26.58 -13.09
N GLY A 103 -12.39 -25.85 -12.31
CA GLY A 103 -11.93 -25.05 -11.17
C GLY A 103 -10.98 -25.77 -10.20
N PRO A 104 -11.33 -26.95 -9.66
CA PRO A 104 -10.46 -27.67 -8.72
C PRO A 104 -9.11 -28.07 -9.33
N GLU A 105 -9.09 -28.42 -10.62
CA GLU A 105 -7.86 -28.76 -11.33
C GLU A 105 -6.96 -27.53 -11.52
N ALA A 106 -7.55 -26.39 -11.91
CA ALA A 106 -6.84 -25.12 -12.04
C ALA A 106 -6.19 -24.70 -10.72
N ILE A 107 -6.91 -24.78 -9.59
CA ILE A 107 -6.36 -24.45 -8.26
C ILE A 107 -5.18 -25.36 -7.92
N ARG A 108 -5.29 -26.68 -8.20
CA ARG A 108 -4.19 -27.63 -7.96
C ARG A 108 -2.94 -27.25 -8.76
N LEU A 109 -3.11 -26.89 -10.03
CA LEU A 109 -2.01 -26.50 -10.92
C LEU A 109 -1.38 -25.15 -10.49
N PHE A 110 -2.19 -24.17 -10.09
CA PHE A 110 -1.67 -22.93 -9.49
C PHE A 110 -0.91 -23.19 -8.19
N GLY A 111 -1.35 -24.14 -7.37
CA GLY A 111 -0.60 -24.57 -6.19
C GLY A 111 0.77 -25.17 -6.54
N GLN A 112 0.85 -25.94 -7.63
CA GLN A 112 2.14 -26.46 -8.12
C GLN A 112 3.05 -25.33 -8.62
N LEU A 113 2.51 -24.33 -9.31
CA LEU A 113 3.26 -23.13 -9.72
C LEU A 113 3.81 -22.36 -8.52
N LEU A 114 3.01 -22.16 -7.47
CA LEU A 114 3.47 -21.47 -6.27
C LEU A 114 4.44 -22.30 -5.42
N ASN A 115 4.42 -23.63 -5.52
CA ASN A 115 5.45 -24.48 -4.91
C ASN A 115 6.78 -24.38 -5.65
N LEU A 116 6.74 -24.27 -6.98
CA LEU A 116 7.92 -24.03 -7.81
C LEU A 116 8.47 -22.61 -7.59
N ASN A 117 7.58 -21.63 -7.51
CA ASN A 117 7.92 -20.22 -7.33
C ASN A 117 6.93 -19.54 -6.39
N PRO A 118 7.24 -19.48 -5.09
CA PRO A 118 6.39 -18.83 -4.10
C PRO A 118 6.16 -17.33 -4.35
N ASP A 119 7.00 -16.68 -5.15
CA ASP A 119 6.92 -15.26 -5.45
C ASP A 119 6.13 -14.92 -6.72
N ASP A 120 5.70 -15.93 -7.51
CA ASP A 120 4.99 -15.75 -8.78
C ASP A 120 3.79 -14.80 -8.66
N ALA A 121 4.03 -13.54 -9.01
CA ALA A 121 3.06 -12.47 -8.89
C ALA A 121 1.86 -12.67 -9.82
N ILE A 122 2.10 -13.22 -11.02
CA ILE A 122 1.06 -13.51 -12.01
C ILE A 122 0.12 -14.59 -11.47
N THR A 123 0.66 -15.70 -10.96
CA THR A 123 -0.14 -16.81 -10.42
C THR A 123 -0.95 -16.37 -9.19
N LYS A 124 -0.35 -15.59 -8.28
CA LYS A 124 -1.07 -14.99 -7.15
C LYS A 124 -2.24 -14.10 -7.61
N ALA A 125 -2.02 -13.26 -8.61
CA ALA A 125 -3.08 -12.43 -9.18
C ALA A 125 -4.20 -13.26 -9.81
N GLN A 126 -3.85 -14.30 -10.59
CA GLN A 126 -4.83 -15.20 -11.20
C GLN A 126 -5.67 -15.95 -10.15
N LEU A 127 -5.06 -16.42 -9.05
CA LEU A 127 -5.80 -17.03 -7.93
C LEU A 127 -6.73 -16.04 -7.24
N ALA A 128 -6.26 -14.81 -6.98
CA ALA A 128 -7.09 -13.76 -6.39
C ALA A 128 -8.30 -13.43 -7.29
N ASP A 129 -8.09 -13.32 -8.60
CA ASP A 129 -9.16 -13.11 -9.58
C ASP A 129 -10.13 -14.29 -9.65
N TYR A 130 -9.62 -15.52 -9.61
CA TYR A 130 -10.43 -16.73 -9.63
C TYR A 130 -11.41 -16.77 -8.45
N TYR A 131 -10.88 -16.60 -7.23
CA TYR A 131 -11.68 -16.63 -6.01
C TYR A 131 -12.62 -15.43 -5.89
N GLU A 132 -12.23 -14.24 -6.37
CA GLU A 132 -13.14 -13.09 -6.43
C GLU A 132 -14.32 -13.37 -7.36
N ARG A 133 -14.09 -13.90 -8.57
CA ARG A 133 -15.18 -14.25 -9.49
C ARG A 133 -16.13 -15.28 -8.87
N GLN A 134 -15.58 -16.30 -8.20
CA GLN A 134 -16.38 -17.28 -7.46
C GLN A 134 -17.20 -16.62 -6.35
N GLY A 135 -16.59 -15.72 -5.57
CA GLY A 135 -17.26 -14.97 -4.52
C GLY A 135 -18.39 -14.10 -5.04
N ASN A 136 -18.17 -13.40 -6.16
CA ASN A 136 -19.19 -12.58 -6.84
C ASN A 136 -20.36 -13.44 -7.35
N GLN A 137 -20.08 -14.61 -7.94
CA GLN A 137 -21.12 -15.54 -8.38
C GLN A 137 -21.97 -16.04 -7.20
N LEU A 138 -21.33 -16.43 -6.09
CA LEU A 138 -22.00 -16.87 -4.86
C LEU A 138 -22.81 -15.73 -4.21
N PHE A 139 -22.27 -14.50 -4.25
CA PHE A 139 -22.96 -13.32 -3.76
C PHE A 139 -24.27 -13.07 -4.53
N ASN A 140 -24.20 -13.14 -5.87
CA ASN A 140 -25.37 -12.99 -6.74
C ASN A 140 -26.42 -14.10 -6.52
N GLN A 141 -25.98 -15.28 -6.08
CA GLN A 141 -26.84 -16.39 -5.66
C GLN A 141 -27.37 -16.25 -4.22
N LYS A 142 -27.07 -15.15 -3.53
CA LYS A 142 -27.39 -14.90 -2.11
C LYS A 142 -26.75 -15.91 -1.13
N ARG A 143 -25.73 -16.64 -1.58
CA ARG A 143 -24.94 -17.58 -0.75
C ARG A 143 -23.83 -16.82 -0.03
N TYR A 144 -24.23 -15.88 0.82
CA TYR A 144 -23.32 -14.87 1.37
C TYR A 144 -22.18 -15.45 2.22
N ARG A 145 -22.45 -16.48 3.02
CA ARG A 145 -21.40 -17.13 3.84
C ARG A 145 -20.31 -17.75 2.97
N GLU A 146 -20.71 -18.42 1.89
CA GLU A 146 -19.77 -19.06 0.96
C GLU A 146 -19.04 -18.01 0.11
N SER A 147 -19.75 -16.97 -0.32
CA SER A 147 -19.16 -15.80 -0.99
C SER A 147 -18.06 -15.17 -0.14
N LYS A 148 -18.30 -14.97 1.17
CA LYS A 148 -17.30 -14.46 2.11
C LYS A 148 -16.06 -15.35 2.19
N ASN A 149 -16.25 -16.67 2.21
CA ASN A 149 -15.13 -17.62 2.22
C ASN A 149 -14.29 -17.48 0.94
N SER A 150 -14.94 -17.38 -0.23
CA SER A 150 -14.23 -17.12 -1.49
C SER A 150 -13.45 -15.80 -1.48
N TYR A 151 -14.02 -14.70 -0.99
CA TYR A 151 -13.27 -13.44 -0.86
C TYR A 151 -12.11 -13.54 0.13
N SER A 152 -12.27 -14.30 1.22
CA SER A 152 -11.19 -14.57 2.16
C SER A 152 -10.05 -15.36 1.51
N GLU A 153 -10.34 -16.32 0.64
CA GLU A 153 -9.31 -17.01 -0.15
C GLU A 153 -8.64 -16.07 -1.16
N ALA A 154 -9.41 -15.22 -1.84
CA ALA A 154 -8.87 -14.21 -2.75
C ALA A 154 -7.87 -13.27 -2.04
N LEU A 155 -8.18 -12.86 -0.80
CA LEU A 155 -7.37 -11.93 -0.01
C LEU A 155 -5.96 -12.48 0.29
N LYS A 156 -5.80 -13.81 0.40
CA LYS A 156 -4.50 -14.45 0.66
C LYS A 156 -3.48 -14.18 -0.45
N TYR A 157 -3.97 -14.04 -1.69
CA TYR A 157 -3.12 -13.88 -2.88
C TYR A 157 -3.20 -12.48 -3.49
N ALA A 158 -4.16 -11.67 -3.10
CA ALA A 158 -4.38 -10.33 -3.66
C ALA A 158 -3.20 -9.37 -3.45
N ALA A 159 -2.89 -8.59 -4.49
CA ALA A 159 -2.01 -7.43 -4.37
C ALA A 159 -2.63 -6.34 -3.49
N ALA A 160 -1.81 -5.45 -2.93
CA ALA A 160 -2.24 -4.41 -1.98
C ALA A 160 -3.44 -3.59 -2.48
N THR A 161 -3.42 -3.18 -3.76
CA THR A 161 -4.48 -2.40 -4.42
C THR A 161 -5.83 -3.11 -4.45
N LYS A 162 -5.85 -4.45 -4.47
CA LYS A 162 -7.06 -5.26 -4.54
C LYS A 162 -7.58 -5.70 -3.17
N LYS A 163 -6.73 -5.67 -2.14
CA LYS A 163 -7.14 -6.06 -0.78
C LYS A 163 -8.27 -5.18 -0.24
N GLU A 164 -8.21 -3.88 -0.49
CA GLU A 164 -9.21 -2.92 0.00
C GLU A 164 -10.61 -3.23 -0.55
N SER A 165 -10.73 -3.48 -1.86
CA SER A 165 -12.02 -3.80 -2.47
C SER A 165 -12.61 -5.12 -1.95
N LEU A 166 -11.78 -6.15 -1.79
CA LEU A 166 -12.20 -7.44 -1.22
C LEU A 166 -12.66 -7.30 0.24
N VAL A 167 -11.96 -6.49 1.04
CA VAL A 167 -12.34 -6.22 2.43
C VAL A 167 -13.70 -5.52 2.49
N ILE A 168 -13.97 -4.54 1.61
CA ILE A 168 -15.26 -3.85 1.54
C ILE A 168 -16.38 -4.84 1.16
N GLN A 169 -16.14 -5.74 0.21
CA GLN A 169 -17.11 -6.77 -0.18
C GLN A 169 -17.43 -7.71 1.01
N MET A 170 -16.42 -8.12 1.78
CA MET A 170 -16.62 -8.93 2.98
C MET A 170 -17.38 -8.17 4.08
N GLN A 171 -17.07 -6.89 4.32
CA GLN A 171 -17.81 -6.05 5.27
C GLN A 171 -19.27 -5.87 4.87
N THR A 172 -19.54 -5.73 3.56
CA THR A 172 -20.89 -5.67 3.02
C THR A 172 -21.66 -6.95 3.35
N ILE A 173 -21.03 -8.11 3.15
CA ILE A 173 -21.62 -9.40 3.53
C ILE A 173 -21.88 -9.47 5.04
N ASP A 174 -20.95 -9.00 5.88
CA ASP A 174 -21.12 -9.00 7.33
C ASP A 174 -22.30 -8.14 7.78
N GLY A 175 -22.51 -6.99 7.14
CA GLY A 175 -23.70 -6.15 7.36
C GLY A 175 -25.01 -6.83 6.95
N ILE A 176 -24.99 -7.66 5.90
CA ILE A 176 -26.15 -8.45 5.45
C ILE A 176 -26.44 -9.60 6.43
N LEU A 177 -25.40 -10.31 6.87
CA LEU A 177 -25.53 -11.47 7.75
C LEU A 177 -25.89 -11.08 9.18
N ASN A 178 -25.39 -9.93 9.66
CA ASN A 178 -25.62 -9.42 11.01
C ASN A 178 -26.18 -8.00 10.95
N PRO A 179 -27.46 -7.82 10.56
CA PRO A 179 -28.05 -6.49 10.46
C PRO A 179 -28.11 -5.85 11.86
N ILE A 180 -27.34 -4.78 12.06
CA ILE A 180 -27.38 -4.01 13.31
C ILE A 180 -28.79 -3.39 13.43
N PRO A 181 -29.53 -3.62 14.54
CA PRO A 181 -30.85 -3.06 14.72
C PRO A 181 -30.79 -1.52 14.70
N LYS A 182 -31.61 -0.87 13.85
CA LYS A 182 -31.62 0.60 13.63
C LYS A 182 -31.78 1.46 14.90
N ARG A 183 -32.25 0.90 16.02
CA ARG A 183 -32.37 1.60 17.32
C ARG A 183 -31.08 1.61 18.15
N ILE A 184 -30.12 0.75 17.84
CA ILE A 184 -28.83 0.65 18.52
C ILE A 184 -27.76 1.50 17.81
N GLY A 185 -27.94 1.77 16.50
CA GLY A 185 -26.99 2.53 15.69
C GLY A 185 -26.64 3.92 16.23
N LEU A 186 -27.61 4.67 16.78
CA LEU A 186 -27.34 6.00 17.34
C LEU A 186 -26.48 5.95 18.62
N LYS A 187 -26.66 4.90 19.44
CA LYS A 187 -25.91 4.70 20.69
C LYS A 187 -24.49 4.20 20.41
N ILE A 188 -24.34 3.25 19.49
CA ILE A 188 -23.01 2.76 19.08
C ILE A 188 -22.22 3.85 18.34
N PHE A 189 -22.86 4.66 17.50
CA PHE A 189 -22.17 5.72 16.77
C PHE A 189 -21.61 6.80 17.71
N THR A 190 -22.38 7.23 18.70
CA THR A 190 -21.93 8.21 19.70
C THR A 190 -20.79 7.66 20.56
N GLY A 191 -20.89 6.41 21.02
CA GLY A 191 -19.80 5.74 21.75
C GLY A 191 -18.53 5.55 20.89
N ALA A 192 -18.66 5.13 19.63
CA ALA A 192 -17.52 4.95 18.73
C ALA A 192 -16.80 6.28 18.40
N VAL A 193 -17.56 7.37 18.21
CA VAL A 193 -16.99 8.72 18.03
C VAL A 193 -16.26 9.18 19.29
N ALA A 194 -16.82 8.94 20.48
CA ALA A 194 -16.16 9.29 21.74
C ALA A 194 -14.82 8.56 21.92
N ILE A 195 -14.81 7.24 21.69
CA ILE A 195 -13.59 6.41 21.79
C ILE A 195 -12.57 6.81 20.72
N GLY A 196 -12.99 6.98 19.47
CA GLY A 196 -12.12 7.35 18.36
C GLY A 196 -11.47 8.73 18.56
N ALA A 197 -12.26 9.73 18.93
CA ALA A 197 -11.76 11.07 19.22
C ALA A 197 -10.85 11.10 20.45
N GLY A 198 -11.18 10.34 21.51
CA GLY A 198 -10.34 10.19 22.70
C GLY A 198 -9.00 9.53 22.41
N ALA A 199 -8.99 8.40 21.69
CA ALA A 199 -7.78 7.69 21.31
C ALA A 199 -6.88 8.56 20.41
N TYR A 200 -7.47 9.26 19.44
CA TYR A 200 -6.73 10.17 18.57
C TYR A 200 -6.12 11.36 19.35
N ALA A 201 -6.85 11.91 20.33
CA ALA A 201 -6.31 12.94 21.22
C ALA A 201 -5.10 12.43 22.03
N VAL A 202 -5.14 11.20 22.54
CA VAL A 202 -4.00 10.58 23.25
C VAL A 202 -2.80 10.41 22.32
N LEU A 203 -3.00 9.97 21.09
CA LEU A 203 -1.93 9.86 20.09
C LEU A 203 -1.29 11.21 19.77
N LEU A 204 -2.10 12.25 19.53
CA LEU A 204 -1.60 13.62 19.31
C LEU A 204 -0.79 14.13 20.51
N ARG A 205 -1.24 13.81 21.74
CA ARG A 205 -0.52 14.21 22.96
C ARG A 205 0.83 13.49 23.10
N SER A 206 0.85 12.20 22.81
CA SER A 206 2.07 11.38 22.85
C SER A 206 3.10 11.82 21.80
N ASP A 207 2.67 12.04 20.55
CA ASP A 207 3.52 12.54 19.46
C ASP A 207 4.16 13.89 19.82
N TYR A 208 3.37 14.82 20.36
CA TYR A 208 3.87 16.12 20.82
C TYR A 208 4.91 15.98 21.95
N GLN A 209 4.62 15.16 22.97
CA GLN A 209 5.55 14.94 24.08
C GLN A 209 6.86 14.30 23.62
N SER A 210 6.79 13.31 22.73
CA SER A 210 7.97 12.66 22.16
C SER A 210 8.85 13.67 21.41
N LYS A 211 8.27 14.45 20.49
CA LYS A 211 9.00 15.47 19.72
C LYS A 211 9.58 16.56 20.60
N MET A 212 8.87 16.96 21.65
CA MET A 212 9.36 17.97 22.60
C MET A 212 10.51 17.43 23.47
N ASN A 213 10.47 16.15 23.86
CA ASN A 213 11.58 15.49 24.55
C ASN A 213 12.81 15.40 23.65
N THR A 214 12.65 15.02 22.38
CA THR A 214 13.74 14.99 21.40
C THR A 214 14.35 16.37 21.20
N LEU A 215 13.51 17.41 21.05
CA LEU A 215 13.99 18.78 20.95
C LEU A 215 14.78 19.19 22.20
N THR A 216 14.31 18.83 23.40
CA THR A 216 14.98 19.13 24.66
C THR A 216 16.33 18.41 24.79
N GLN A 217 16.41 17.16 24.32
CA GLN A 217 17.67 16.42 24.32
C GLN A 217 18.69 17.02 23.34
N ILE A 218 18.24 17.37 22.13
CA ILE A 218 19.11 17.98 21.12
C ILE A 218 19.50 19.40 21.52
N SER A 219 18.62 20.17 22.18
CA SER A 219 18.97 21.52 22.64
C SER A 219 20.07 21.50 23.70
N GLN A 220 20.03 20.53 24.63
CA GLN A 220 21.05 20.35 25.66
C GLN A 220 22.43 19.97 25.08
N THR A 221 22.47 19.25 23.96
CA THR A 221 23.72 18.90 23.28
C THR A 221 24.19 19.98 22.32
N ALA A 222 23.26 20.69 21.66
CA ALA A 222 23.55 21.72 20.68
C ALA A 222 24.00 23.05 21.30
N ASP A 223 23.46 23.40 22.47
CA ASP A 223 23.84 24.59 23.23
C ASP A 223 23.82 24.31 24.74
N PRO A 224 24.86 23.62 25.26
CA PRO A 224 24.96 23.28 26.68
C PRO A 224 25.01 24.52 27.58
N THR A 225 25.46 25.66 27.03
CA THR A 225 25.63 26.92 27.75
C THR A 225 24.39 27.80 27.75
N GLY A 226 23.36 27.47 26.96
CA GLY A 226 22.17 28.31 26.76
C GLY A 226 22.50 29.68 26.13
N SER A 227 23.57 29.76 25.36
CA SER A 227 24.08 30.98 24.73
C SER A 227 23.26 31.43 23.51
N GLY A 228 22.44 30.54 22.95
CA GLY A 228 21.71 30.71 21.70
C GLY A 228 22.57 30.54 20.44
N ILE A 229 23.86 30.18 20.56
CA ILE A 229 24.80 30.08 19.44
C ILE A 229 25.18 28.61 19.21
N ILE A 230 24.71 28.02 18.11
CA ILE A 230 25.09 26.66 17.69
C ILE A 230 26.24 26.75 16.68
N ALA A 231 27.46 26.44 17.12
CA ALA A 231 28.67 26.63 16.32
C ALA A 231 28.86 25.60 15.19
N ASN A 232 28.28 24.40 15.32
CA ASN A 232 28.43 23.31 14.36
C ASN A 232 27.22 23.25 13.40
N SER A 233 27.49 23.31 12.09
CA SER A 233 26.46 23.29 11.03
C SER A 233 25.60 22.02 11.04
N ASP A 234 26.16 20.84 11.32
CA ASP A 234 25.40 19.59 11.36
C ASP A 234 24.48 19.54 12.57
N THR A 235 24.98 20.00 13.73
CA THR A 235 24.21 20.10 14.97
C THR A 235 23.08 21.13 14.83
N TYR A 236 23.33 22.24 14.14
CA TYR A 236 22.30 23.24 13.82
C TYR A 236 21.19 22.63 12.95
N ARG A 237 21.55 21.83 11.92
CA ARG A 237 20.55 21.17 11.07
C ARG A 237 19.67 20.21 11.87
N GLN A 238 20.27 19.40 12.74
CA GLN A 238 19.53 18.48 13.63
C GLN A 238 18.61 19.23 14.59
N TYR A 239 19.10 20.31 15.20
CA TYR A 239 18.29 21.17 16.06
C TYR A 239 17.12 21.78 15.29
N ASN A 240 17.35 22.33 14.10
CA ASN A 240 16.32 22.94 13.27
C ASN A 240 15.27 21.92 12.81
N GLU A 241 15.68 20.70 12.46
CA GLU A 241 14.75 19.61 12.11
C GLU A 241 13.89 19.20 13.32
N ALA A 242 14.49 19.03 14.50
CA ALA A 242 13.75 18.72 15.71
C ALA A 242 12.80 19.84 16.13
N TYR A 243 13.23 21.10 15.99
CA TYR A 243 12.44 22.29 16.28
C TYR A 243 11.23 22.39 15.35
N THR A 244 11.44 22.30 14.03
CA THR A 244 10.36 22.34 13.04
C THR A 244 9.39 21.17 13.21
N ALA A 245 9.88 19.97 13.57
CA ALA A 245 9.03 18.83 13.89
C ALA A 245 8.17 19.06 15.15
N ALA A 246 8.74 19.64 16.21
CA ALA A 246 8.01 19.97 17.43
C ALA A 246 6.98 21.08 17.21
N GLU A 247 7.33 22.11 16.43
CA GLU A 247 6.42 23.19 16.03
C GLU A 247 5.24 22.67 15.20
N ALA A 248 5.49 21.79 14.22
CA ALA A 248 4.45 21.14 13.44
C ALA A 248 3.51 20.30 14.32
N ALA A 249 4.01 19.65 15.37
CA ALA A 249 3.19 18.96 16.35
C ALA A 249 2.42 19.94 17.26
N GLN A 250 3.01 21.08 17.61
CA GLN A 250 2.34 22.14 18.39
C GLN A 250 1.15 22.76 17.63
N GLN A 251 1.28 22.95 16.32
CA GLN A 251 0.17 23.44 15.47
C GLN A 251 -1.05 22.50 15.51
N LYS A 252 -0.84 21.19 15.76
CA LYS A 252 -1.93 20.22 15.94
C LYS A 252 -2.63 20.32 17.30
N ASN A 253 -2.22 21.21 18.21
CA ASN A 253 -2.88 21.43 19.49
C ASN A 253 -4.34 21.90 19.32
N GLY A 254 -4.65 22.61 18.23
CA GLY A 254 -6.03 22.95 17.87
C GLY A 254 -6.89 21.70 17.62
N LEU A 255 -6.34 20.72 16.88
CA LEU A 255 -7.00 19.44 16.62
C LEU A 255 -7.17 18.62 17.90
N PHE A 256 -6.14 18.59 18.76
CA PHE A 256 -6.23 17.92 20.07
C PHE A 256 -7.39 18.47 20.92
N LYS A 257 -7.51 19.80 21.05
CA LYS A 257 -8.61 20.44 21.78
C LYS A 257 -9.96 20.12 21.16
N ALA A 258 -10.06 20.13 19.83
CA ALA A 258 -11.28 19.76 19.12
C ALA A 258 -11.67 18.30 19.40
N CYS A 259 -10.73 17.35 19.37
CA CYS A 259 -10.97 15.94 19.64
C CYS A 259 -11.45 15.71 21.08
N ILE A 260 -10.85 16.37 22.08
CA ILE A 260 -11.34 16.31 23.46
C ILE A 260 -12.76 16.89 23.58
N GLY A 261 -13.03 18.02 22.93
CA GLY A 261 -14.36 18.63 22.92
C GLY A 261 -15.42 17.71 22.31
N VAL A 262 -15.11 17.09 21.17
CA VAL A 262 -16.00 16.10 20.52
C VAL A 262 -16.20 14.88 21.40
N ALA A 263 -15.14 14.34 22.00
CA ALA A 263 -15.24 13.20 22.91
C ALA A 263 -16.15 13.51 24.10
N ALA A 264 -15.95 14.65 24.76
CA ALA A 264 -16.76 15.08 25.90
C ALA A 264 -18.25 15.26 25.52
N LEU A 265 -18.53 15.93 24.41
CA LEU A 265 -19.91 16.11 23.93
C LEU A 265 -20.58 14.77 23.57
N ALA A 266 -19.85 13.87 22.92
CA ALA A 266 -20.35 12.54 22.58
C ALA A 266 -20.66 11.72 23.83
N THR A 267 -19.80 11.75 24.85
CA THR A 267 -20.05 11.09 26.14
C THR A 267 -21.27 11.67 26.86
N ILE A 268 -21.44 13.00 26.88
CA ILE A 268 -22.62 13.64 27.47
C ILE A 268 -23.89 13.23 26.72
N ALA A 269 -23.86 13.20 25.38
CA ALA A 269 -24.98 12.78 24.56
C ALA A 269 -25.35 11.31 24.80
N GLU A 270 -24.35 10.43 24.95
CA GLU A 270 -24.55 9.02 25.27
C GLU A 270 -25.20 8.85 26.65
N ILE A 271 -24.71 9.55 27.69
CA ILE A 271 -25.32 9.57 29.03
C ILE A 271 -26.77 10.06 28.95
N TYR A 272 -27.03 11.14 28.20
CA TYR A 272 -28.38 11.66 28.03
C TYR A 272 -29.33 10.63 27.39
N LEU A 273 -28.87 9.93 26.34
CA LEU A 273 -29.63 8.86 25.65
C LEU A 273 -29.78 7.57 26.49
N LEU A 274 -28.92 7.35 27.49
CA LEU A 274 -29.05 6.24 28.44
C LEU A 274 -30.08 6.57 29.53
N VAL A 275 -30.07 7.80 30.04
CA VAL A 275 -30.99 8.24 31.10
C VAL A 275 -32.41 8.46 30.54
N HIS A 276 -32.54 9.05 29.35
CA HIS A 276 -33.83 9.37 28.75
C HIS A 276 -34.23 8.29 27.74
N LYS A 277 -35.06 7.33 28.17
CA LYS A 277 -35.73 6.41 27.23
C LYS A 277 -36.73 7.22 26.39
N PRO A 278 -36.66 7.19 25.05
CA PRO A 278 -37.65 7.86 24.23
C PRO A 278 -39.02 7.26 24.52
N LYS A 279 -40.02 8.13 24.76
CA LYS A 279 -41.41 7.69 24.96
C LYS A 279 -41.82 6.80 23.77
N PRO A 280 -42.43 5.63 24.00
CA PRO A 280 -42.88 4.78 22.91
C PRO A 280 -43.88 5.58 22.07
N ARG A 281 -43.52 5.88 20.83
CA ARG A 281 -44.48 6.39 19.85
C ARG A 281 -45.34 5.21 19.43
N THR A 282 -46.55 5.15 19.96
CA THR A 282 -47.57 4.22 19.49
C THR A 282 -48.07 4.74 18.15
N SER A 283 -47.59 4.16 17.05
CA SER A 283 -48.21 4.37 15.74
C SER A 283 -49.54 3.65 15.74
N THR A 284 -50.61 4.34 16.13
CA THR A 284 -51.96 3.80 16.06
C THR A 284 -52.59 4.18 14.73
N LEU A 285 -52.87 3.16 13.91
CA LEU A 285 -53.75 3.28 12.77
C LEU A 285 -55.18 3.39 13.31
N GLN A 286 -55.79 4.56 13.17
CA GLN A 286 -57.17 4.78 13.61
C GLN A 286 -58.11 4.77 12.42
N TRP A 287 -59.06 3.85 12.46
CA TRP A 287 -60.17 3.80 11.52
C TRP A 287 -61.35 4.53 12.14
N ARG A 288 -61.84 5.59 11.50
CA ARG A 288 -63.03 6.32 11.95
C ARG A 288 -64.03 6.42 10.80
N PRO A 289 -65.34 6.25 11.05
CA PRO A 289 -66.34 6.53 10.03
C PRO A 289 -66.29 8.02 9.65
N SER A 290 -66.31 8.31 8.34
CA SER A 290 -66.28 9.67 7.82
C SER A 290 -67.60 10.37 8.14
N SER A 291 -67.53 11.56 8.76
CA SER A 291 -68.72 12.36 9.09
C SER A 291 -69.23 13.19 7.90
N GLN A 292 -68.50 13.21 6.78
CA GLN A 292 -68.81 14.04 5.60
C GLN A 292 -69.07 13.21 4.33
N SER A 293 -68.90 11.89 4.38
CA SER A 293 -69.15 11.00 3.25
C SER A 293 -69.47 9.58 3.71
N TRP A 294 -70.18 8.79 2.90
CA TRP A 294 -70.27 7.35 3.10
C TRP A 294 -68.90 6.72 2.80
N GLY A 295 -68.08 6.55 3.84
CA GLY A 295 -66.75 5.96 3.75
C GLY A 295 -66.01 5.87 5.09
N LEU A 296 -64.89 5.16 5.09
CA LEU A 296 -63.96 5.04 6.22
C LEU A 296 -62.81 6.04 6.06
N ALA A 297 -62.59 6.89 7.05
CA ALA A 297 -61.41 7.74 7.14
C ALA A 297 -60.28 6.97 7.84
N VAL A 298 -59.12 6.88 7.18
CA VAL A 298 -57.92 6.27 7.75
C VAL A 298 -57.02 7.37 8.26
N GLY A 299 -56.96 7.49 9.59
CA GLY A 299 -56.03 8.39 10.26
C GLY A 299 -54.75 7.67 10.63
N TYR A 300 -53.61 8.18 10.18
CA TYR A 300 -52.29 7.75 10.64
C TYR A 300 -51.67 8.86 11.47
N THR A 301 -51.30 8.56 12.72
CA THR A 301 -50.60 9.48 13.61
C THR A 301 -49.17 9.00 13.82
N PHE A 302 -48.19 9.87 13.53
CA PHE A 302 -46.75 9.63 13.70
C PHE A 302 -46.24 10.03 15.08
#